data_AF-A0A2H3JFX7-F1
#
_entry.id   AF-A0A2H3JFX7-F1
#
_cell.length_a   1.000
_cell.length_b   1.000
_cell.length_c   1.000
_cell.angle_alpha   90.00
_cell.angle_beta   90.00
_cell.angle_gamma   90.00
#
_symmetry.space_group_name_H-M   'P 1'
#
loop_
_entity.id
_entity.type
_entity.pdbx_description
1 polymer ?
#
loop_
_entity_poly.entity_id
_entity_poly.type
_entity_poly.pdbx_seq_one_letter_code
_entity_poly.pdbx_strand_id
1 'polypeptide(L)'
;DAARATAALIRYLGGPEYSGEDFEWAANTPAGNAILQWLANQSAAHIPGVVKDVSQLWSPAVLEHIALYDEEVAENHHESVQPETELLEKETEALKRRLHSAKLASKQLSRAIKQLQSFVNDTTDEASCYHHQLGELSIQADSSISRSCNSAAKLLGKWNCSPTEAETKGICNTNEQHLKALGDLRSSIVESTEKCLQRVNAASRSLPQVSELERDVTTLLERHQHLIKHRVPQIETSVPPQYTTKLYCKELDHLSEQLEHAQRAGNQEEILQRILDDAESATDNGNGGVEDVDIMGEIQRAWVLDQRALLYAREDILDQAISAFEKQLHPPLQTLYERVSQSGEFVAEAEALIGALLEERGEIAADVAAAQQPPPHSTDIGTGIDESAQVILETELKDLLKRLQQQRPQDAGPLVLLDHSDLLKELRCIANRLKIAEDNEAEWLSSAPSYVQSLAHSHEPLISTVYANSPVNTSPPFAPGPDLQKLEKRTRQRSERLYAAMVKLQKAQINDRDRRKLSAFVGEWT
;
A
#
# COMPACT_ATOMS: atom_id res chain seq x y z
N ASP A 1 71.90 -76.15 31.98
CA ASP A 1 70.44 -76.22 31.76
C ASP A 1 69.95 -75.14 30.81
N ALA A 2 70.01 -75.39 29.50
CA ALA A 2 69.45 -74.48 28.50
C ALA A 2 67.93 -74.29 28.69
N ALA A 3 67.21 -75.38 28.97
CA ALA A 3 65.77 -75.38 29.29
C ALA A 3 65.39 -74.43 30.43
N ARG A 4 66.14 -74.43 31.55
CA ARG A 4 65.88 -73.52 32.68
C ARG A 4 66.17 -72.06 32.34
N ALA A 5 67.24 -71.80 31.56
CA ALA A 5 67.56 -70.45 31.11
C ALA A 5 66.48 -69.89 30.17
N THR A 6 65.95 -70.72 29.26
CA THR A 6 64.82 -70.36 28.40
C THR A 6 63.56 -70.08 29.19
N ALA A 7 63.23 -70.91 30.19
CA ALA A 7 62.08 -70.67 31.07
C ALA A 7 62.19 -69.34 31.83
N ALA A 8 63.38 -69.02 32.35
CA ALA A 8 63.66 -67.75 33.01
C ALA A 8 63.54 -66.55 32.04
N LEU A 9 64.00 -66.71 30.79
CA LEU A 9 63.88 -65.69 29.75
C LEU A 9 62.41 -65.42 29.40
N ILE A 10 61.59 -66.46 29.19
CA ILE A 10 60.16 -66.31 28.89
C ILE A 10 59.44 -65.58 30.01
N ARG A 11 59.73 -65.95 31.27
CA ARG A 11 59.18 -65.26 32.45
C ARG A 11 59.62 -63.80 32.51
N TYR A 12 60.89 -63.50 32.22
CA TYR A 12 61.40 -62.13 32.19
C TYR A 12 60.70 -61.27 31.14
N LEU A 13 60.35 -61.85 30.00
CA LEU A 13 59.59 -61.19 28.92
C LEU A 13 58.08 -61.10 29.19
N GLY A 14 57.61 -61.43 30.39
CA GLY A 14 56.20 -61.36 30.79
C GLY A 14 55.35 -62.55 30.33
N GLY A 15 55.98 -63.65 29.89
CA GLY A 15 55.30 -64.89 29.52
C GLY A 15 54.86 -65.75 30.72
N PRO A 16 54.17 -66.88 30.47
CA PRO A 16 53.72 -67.80 31.51
C PRO A 16 54.87 -68.40 32.33
N GLU A 17 54.61 -68.76 33.58
CA GLU A 17 55.58 -69.46 34.43
C GLU A 17 55.73 -70.91 33.97
N TYR A 18 56.76 -71.17 33.18
CA TYR A 18 57.20 -72.53 32.83
C TYR A 18 58.31 -73.00 33.77
N SER A 19 58.30 -74.27 34.11
CA SER A 19 59.39 -74.97 34.77
C SER A 19 60.42 -75.45 33.73
N GLY A 20 61.63 -75.80 34.19
CA GLY A 20 62.62 -76.41 33.30
C GLY A 20 62.17 -77.77 32.74
N GLU A 21 61.27 -78.46 33.45
CA GLU A 21 60.74 -79.78 33.08
C GLU A 21 59.80 -79.68 31.87
N ASP A 22 59.09 -78.55 31.72
CA ASP A 22 58.18 -78.31 30.60
C ASP A 22 58.90 -78.26 29.23
N PHE A 23 60.23 -78.09 29.23
CA PHE A 23 61.06 -78.07 28.03
C PHE A 23 61.92 -79.34 27.88
N GLU A 24 61.77 -80.35 28.74
CA GLU A 24 62.56 -81.59 28.64
C GLU A 24 62.31 -82.34 27.33
N TRP A 25 61.07 -82.33 26.84
CA TRP A 25 60.74 -82.96 25.55
C TRP A 25 61.56 -82.34 24.40
N ALA A 26 61.78 -81.03 24.43
CA ALA A 26 62.58 -80.33 23.43
C ALA A 26 64.08 -80.57 23.65
N ALA A 27 64.55 -80.57 24.90
CA ALA A 27 65.94 -80.85 25.25
C ALA A 27 66.39 -82.27 24.85
N ASN A 28 65.47 -83.23 24.79
CA ASN A 28 65.74 -84.62 24.40
C ASN A 28 65.87 -84.82 22.88
N THR A 29 65.59 -83.81 22.06
CA THR A 29 65.81 -83.86 20.61
C THR A 29 66.99 -82.97 20.22
N PRO A 30 67.87 -83.39 19.28
CA PRO A 30 69.03 -82.58 18.89
C PRO A 30 68.66 -81.19 18.36
N ALA A 31 67.59 -81.10 17.57
CA ALA A 31 67.10 -79.84 17.03
C ALA A 31 66.47 -78.96 18.13
N GLY A 32 65.68 -79.53 19.04
CA GLY A 32 65.07 -78.80 20.15
C GLY A 32 66.13 -78.29 21.13
N ASN A 33 67.14 -79.11 21.45
CA ASN A 33 68.25 -78.70 22.30
C ASN A 33 69.07 -77.56 21.65
N ALA A 34 69.32 -77.62 20.35
CA ALA A 34 70.01 -76.53 19.64
C ALA A 34 69.25 -75.19 19.72
N ILE A 35 67.92 -75.22 19.60
CA ILE A 35 67.06 -74.04 19.75
C ILE A 35 67.08 -73.52 21.19
N LEU A 36 66.89 -74.41 22.17
CA LEU A 36 66.95 -74.04 23.59
C LEU A 36 68.31 -73.46 23.96
N GLN A 37 69.40 -74.00 23.41
CA GLN A 37 70.75 -73.54 23.65
C GLN A 37 71.03 -72.21 22.95
N TRP A 38 70.48 -71.98 21.75
CA TRP A 38 70.51 -70.67 21.09
C TRP A 38 69.77 -69.62 21.93
N LEU A 39 68.55 -69.91 22.38
CA LEU A 39 67.78 -69.02 23.27
C LEU A 39 68.49 -68.76 24.60
N ALA A 40 69.07 -69.80 25.19
CA ALA A 40 69.84 -69.69 26.42
C ALA A 40 71.08 -68.80 26.23
N ASN A 41 71.76 -68.90 25.08
CA ASN A 41 72.91 -68.04 24.76
C ASN A 41 72.50 -66.56 24.59
N GLN A 42 71.28 -66.27 24.12
CA GLN A 42 70.75 -64.89 24.10
C GLN A 42 70.56 -64.35 25.53
N SER A 43 70.21 -65.22 26.49
CA SER A 43 70.02 -64.82 27.90
C SER A 43 71.33 -64.74 28.71
N ALA A 44 72.37 -65.48 28.30
CA ALA A 44 73.60 -65.64 29.07
C ALA A 44 74.45 -64.36 29.16
N ALA A 45 74.25 -63.41 28.24
CA ALA A 45 74.96 -62.13 28.25
C ALA A 45 74.35 -61.08 29.20
N HIS A 46 73.18 -61.32 29.81
CA HIS A 46 72.43 -60.28 30.53
C HIS A 46 71.95 -60.65 31.94
N ILE A 47 72.37 -61.81 32.47
CA ILE A 47 72.01 -62.18 33.85
C ILE A 47 73.25 -62.72 34.56
N PRO A 48 73.98 -61.83 35.28
CA PRO A 48 74.01 -62.02 36.73
C PRO A 48 74.11 -60.72 37.53
N GLY A 49 73.10 -60.46 38.36
CA GLY A 49 73.21 -59.68 39.60
C GLY A 49 73.40 -58.16 39.47
N VAL A 50 72.36 -57.42 39.88
CA VAL A 50 72.40 -55.99 40.21
C VAL A 50 72.53 -55.03 39.02
N VAL A 51 71.40 -54.66 38.42
CA VAL A 51 71.25 -53.33 37.79
C VAL A 51 69.96 -52.71 38.31
N LYS A 52 70.11 -51.61 39.05
CA LYS A 52 69.02 -50.89 39.75
C LYS A 52 68.33 -49.83 38.87
N ASP A 53 68.52 -49.89 37.56
CA ASP A 53 67.97 -48.87 36.65
C ASP A 53 67.44 -49.54 35.38
N VAL A 54 66.12 -49.71 35.33
CA VAL A 54 65.38 -50.37 34.23
C VAL A 54 65.34 -49.49 32.97
N SER A 55 65.71 -48.22 33.11
CA SER A 55 65.65 -47.19 32.07
C SER A 55 66.78 -47.28 31.03
N GLN A 56 67.85 -48.04 31.30
CA GLN A 56 69.04 -48.12 30.42
C GLN A 56 69.23 -49.49 29.74
N LEU A 57 68.27 -50.41 29.88
CA LEU A 57 68.29 -51.73 29.23
C LEU A 57 67.52 -51.77 27.90
N TRP A 58 67.05 -50.63 27.38
CA TRP A 58 66.40 -50.53 26.07
C TRP A 58 67.43 -50.30 24.94
N SER A 59 68.64 -50.87 25.06
CA SER A 59 69.46 -51.10 23.87
C SER A 59 68.90 -52.35 23.17
N PRO A 60 68.63 -52.32 21.86
CA PRO A 60 68.02 -53.40 21.09
C PRO A 60 69.01 -54.55 20.85
N ALA A 61 69.58 -55.10 21.92
CA ALA A 61 70.30 -56.35 21.85
C ALA A 61 69.26 -57.48 21.81
N VAL A 62 68.87 -57.92 20.60
CA VAL A 62 68.77 -59.33 20.11
C VAL A 62 68.15 -59.34 18.68
N LEU A 63 68.46 -58.37 17.80
CA LEU A 63 68.17 -58.51 16.35
C LEU A 63 69.29 -57.98 15.44
N GLU A 64 70.46 -57.63 15.98
CA GLU A 64 71.58 -57.04 15.24
C GLU A 64 72.28 -58.01 14.26
N HIS A 65 71.86 -59.28 14.19
CA HIS A 65 72.46 -60.30 13.32
C HIS A 65 71.46 -61.12 12.48
N ILE A 66 70.28 -60.58 12.19
CA ILE A 66 69.61 -60.97 10.94
C ILE A 66 70.17 -60.04 9.87
N ALA A 67 71.10 -60.54 9.06
CA ALA A 67 71.94 -59.79 8.11
C ALA A 67 71.18 -59.10 6.95
N LEU A 68 69.87 -58.90 7.09
CA LEU A 68 69.01 -58.17 6.17
C LEU A 68 68.13 -57.14 6.89
N TYR A 69 68.17 -57.02 8.23
CA TYR A 69 67.23 -56.17 8.97
C TYR A 69 67.42 -54.67 8.68
N ASP A 70 68.64 -54.17 8.56
CA ASP A 70 68.84 -52.74 8.27
C ASP A 70 68.48 -52.37 6.82
N GLU A 71 68.70 -53.29 5.87
CA GLU A 71 68.28 -53.11 4.47
C GLU A 71 66.77 -53.30 4.31
N GLU A 72 66.15 -54.33 4.93
CA GLU A 72 64.70 -54.56 4.90
C GLU A 72 63.91 -53.53 5.70
N VAL A 73 64.46 -52.97 6.79
CA VAL A 73 63.83 -51.86 7.52
C VAL A 73 63.97 -50.57 6.73
N ALA A 74 65.08 -50.32 6.05
CA ALA A 74 65.21 -49.18 5.13
C ALA A 74 64.29 -49.32 3.91
N GLU A 75 64.17 -50.52 3.33
CA GLU A 75 63.25 -50.83 2.22
C GLU A 75 61.79 -50.73 2.66
N ASN A 76 61.39 -51.34 3.79
CA ASN A 76 60.04 -51.23 4.32
C ASN A 76 59.70 -49.80 4.77
N HIS A 77 60.64 -49.04 5.34
CA HIS A 77 60.42 -47.63 5.63
C HIS A 77 60.28 -46.84 4.33
N HIS A 78 61.05 -47.13 3.28
CA HIS A 78 60.89 -46.43 2.01
C HIS A 78 59.57 -46.79 1.31
N GLU A 79 59.18 -48.06 1.31
CA GLU A 79 57.91 -48.55 0.79
C GLU A 79 56.70 -48.08 1.61
N SER A 80 56.84 -47.85 2.92
CA SER A 80 55.78 -47.29 3.75
C SER A 80 55.71 -45.76 3.70
N VAL A 81 56.84 -45.07 3.54
CA VAL A 81 56.89 -43.60 3.48
C VAL A 81 56.40 -43.08 2.13
N GLN A 82 56.65 -43.78 1.02
CA GLN A 82 56.15 -43.37 -0.30
C GLN A 82 54.61 -43.20 -0.35
N PRO A 83 53.77 -44.19 0.03
CA PRO A 83 52.32 -44.04 -0.01
C PRO A 83 51.80 -43.00 1.00
N GLU A 84 52.47 -42.85 2.15
CA GLU A 84 52.12 -41.80 3.12
C GLU A 84 52.41 -40.40 2.55
N THR A 85 53.57 -40.21 1.91
CA THR A 85 53.89 -38.94 1.24
C THR A 85 52.94 -38.64 0.09
N GLU A 86 52.57 -39.64 -0.72
CA GLU A 86 51.56 -39.46 -1.78
C GLU A 86 50.18 -39.11 -1.21
N LEU A 87 49.79 -39.70 -0.08
CA LEU A 87 48.53 -39.40 0.59
C LEU A 87 48.54 -37.96 1.13
N LEU A 88 49.63 -37.56 1.80
CA LEU A 88 49.80 -36.20 2.30
C LEU A 88 49.83 -35.19 1.15
N GLU A 89 50.49 -35.48 0.04
CA GLU A 89 50.47 -34.64 -1.16
C GLU A 89 49.03 -34.47 -1.68
N LYS A 90 48.26 -35.56 -1.81
CA LYS A 90 46.85 -35.52 -2.21
C LYS A 90 45.99 -34.71 -1.24
N GLU A 91 46.20 -34.83 0.06
CA GLU A 91 45.50 -34.01 1.06
C GLU A 91 45.87 -32.53 0.94
N THR A 92 47.15 -32.20 0.76
CA THR A 92 47.56 -30.81 0.57
C THR A 92 46.98 -30.22 -0.72
N GLU A 93 46.88 -31.00 -1.79
CA GLU A 93 46.21 -30.59 -3.03
C GLU A 93 44.71 -30.37 -2.80
N ALA A 94 44.03 -31.27 -2.10
CA ALA A 94 42.62 -31.13 -1.78
C ALA A 94 42.36 -29.87 -0.94
N LEU A 95 43.19 -29.60 0.07
CA LEU A 95 43.13 -28.39 0.88
C LEU A 95 43.42 -27.14 0.05
N LYS A 96 44.40 -27.16 -0.87
CA LYS A 96 44.67 -26.06 -1.81
C LYS A 96 43.45 -25.79 -2.70
N ARG A 97 42.79 -26.81 -3.23
CA ARG A 97 41.56 -26.67 -4.04
C ARG A 97 40.41 -26.09 -3.22
N ARG A 98 40.20 -26.57 -1.98
CA ARG A 98 39.16 -26.04 -1.07
C ARG A 98 39.43 -24.60 -0.68
N LEU A 99 40.68 -24.25 -0.39
CA LEU A 99 41.09 -22.88 -0.08
C LEU A 99 40.92 -21.95 -1.30
N HIS A 100 41.22 -22.43 -2.51
CA HIS A 100 40.97 -21.68 -3.73
C HIS A 100 39.48 -21.45 -3.97
N SER A 101 38.65 -22.48 -3.79
CA SER A 101 37.18 -22.39 -3.87
C SER A 101 36.63 -21.39 -2.84
N ALA A 102 37.05 -21.47 -1.58
CA ALA A 102 36.65 -20.52 -0.53
C ALA A 102 37.07 -19.07 -0.85
N LYS A 103 38.27 -18.87 -1.39
CA LYS A 103 38.71 -17.54 -1.86
C LYS A 103 37.85 -17.02 -3.01
N LEU A 104 37.41 -17.88 -3.92
CA LEU A 104 36.53 -17.51 -5.03
C LEU A 104 35.13 -17.14 -4.53
N ALA A 105 34.57 -17.95 -3.63
CA ALA A 105 33.28 -17.69 -2.99
C ALA A 105 33.30 -16.38 -2.19
N SER A 106 34.36 -16.13 -1.40
CA SER A 106 34.55 -14.87 -0.67
C SER A 106 34.60 -13.66 -1.61
N LYS A 107 35.33 -13.76 -2.74
CA LYS A 107 35.35 -12.71 -3.77
C LYS A 107 33.98 -12.47 -4.40
N GLN A 108 33.22 -13.52 -4.65
CA GLN A 108 31.86 -13.42 -5.20
C GLN A 108 30.92 -12.74 -4.18
N LEU A 109 30.97 -13.13 -2.91
CA LEU A 109 30.23 -12.48 -1.82
C LEU A 109 30.59 -11.00 -1.69
N SER A 110 31.88 -10.64 -1.71
CA SER A 110 32.29 -9.24 -1.66
C SER A 110 31.78 -8.42 -2.85
N ARG A 111 31.63 -9.03 -4.03
CA ARG A 111 31.02 -8.36 -5.20
C ARG A 111 29.51 -8.20 -5.01
N ALA A 112 28.81 -9.24 -4.54
CA ALA A 112 27.38 -9.19 -4.26
C ALA A 112 27.06 -8.14 -3.19
N ILE A 113 27.85 -8.06 -2.11
CA ILE A 113 27.70 -7.04 -1.07
C ILE A 113 27.85 -5.63 -1.66
N LYS A 114 28.86 -5.39 -2.52
CA LYS A 114 29.03 -4.09 -3.18
C LYS A 114 27.87 -3.74 -4.11
N GLN A 115 27.32 -4.71 -4.83
CA GLN A 115 26.16 -4.53 -5.69
C GLN A 115 24.88 -4.23 -4.89
N LEU A 116 24.67 -4.93 -3.77
CA LEU A 116 23.56 -4.66 -2.87
C LEU A 116 23.70 -3.28 -2.22
N GLN A 117 24.92 -2.89 -1.83
CA GLN A 117 25.20 -1.55 -1.29
C GLN A 117 24.91 -0.45 -2.32
N SER A 118 25.31 -0.62 -3.59
CA SER A 118 24.95 0.35 -4.62
C SER A 118 23.44 0.41 -4.85
N PHE A 119 22.76 -0.73 -4.91
CA PHE A 119 21.30 -0.79 -5.06
C PHE A 119 20.56 -0.13 -3.89
N VAL A 120 21.01 -0.36 -2.65
CA VAL A 120 20.44 0.31 -1.46
C VAL A 120 20.66 1.82 -1.54
N ASN A 121 21.83 2.29 -1.98
CA ASN A 121 22.07 3.72 -2.15
C ASN A 121 21.17 4.31 -3.26
N ASP A 122 21.08 3.65 -4.41
CA ASP A 122 20.24 4.09 -5.54
C ASP A 122 18.76 4.19 -5.12
N THR A 123 18.23 3.19 -4.41
CA THR A 123 16.86 3.22 -3.88
C THR A 123 16.65 4.28 -2.80
N THR A 124 17.67 4.58 -1.99
CA THR A 124 17.63 5.65 -0.99
C THR A 124 17.60 7.02 -1.68
N ASP A 125 18.39 7.20 -2.73
CA ASP A 125 18.41 8.42 -3.55
C ASP A 125 17.07 8.62 -4.27
N GLU A 126 16.50 7.56 -4.85
CA GLU A 126 15.15 7.60 -5.44
C GLU A 126 14.07 7.97 -4.41
N ALA A 127 14.09 7.35 -3.22
CA ALA A 127 13.16 7.67 -2.15
C ALA A 127 13.29 9.14 -1.70
N SER A 128 14.53 9.66 -1.63
CA SER A 128 14.78 11.07 -1.31
C SER A 128 14.23 12.02 -2.39
N CYS A 129 14.36 11.64 -3.66
CA CYS A 129 13.82 12.38 -4.79
C CYS A 129 12.28 12.42 -4.75
N TYR A 130 11.64 11.28 -4.50
CA TYR A 130 10.19 11.23 -4.32
C TYR A 130 9.72 12.04 -3.12
N HIS A 131 10.44 12.00 -1.99
CA HIS A 131 10.10 12.82 -0.83
C HIS A 131 10.17 14.32 -1.14
N HIS A 132 11.20 14.75 -1.89
CA HIS A 132 11.32 16.13 -2.32
C HIS A 132 10.18 16.53 -3.28
N GLN A 133 9.84 15.69 -4.27
CA GLN A 133 8.72 15.92 -5.17
C GLN A 133 7.37 15.99 -4.43
N LEU A 134 7.16 15.14 -3.42
CA LEU A 134 5.95 15.14 -2.60
C LEU A 134 5.87 16.41 -1.75
N GLY A 135 7.00 16.90 -1.25
CA GLY A 135 7.11 18.19 -0.58
C GLY A 135 6.74 19.36 -1.48
N GLU A 136 7.27 19.41 -2.71
CA GLU A 136 6.94 20.43 -3.71
C GLU A 136 5.44 20.39 -4.08
N LEU A 137 4.88 19.19 -4.31
CA LEU A 137 3.45 19.03 -4.58
C LEU A 137 2.57 19.45 -3.39
N SER A 138 3.00 19.17 -2.15
CA SER A 138 2.29 19.64 -0.95
C SER A 138 2.30 21.17 -0.86
N ILE A 139 3.46 21.80 -1.07
CA ILE A 139 3.59 23.27 -1.10
C ILE A 139 2.72 23.85 -2.22
N GLN A 140 2.73 23.23 -3.42
CA GLN A 140 1.91 23.65 -4.54
C GLN A 140 0.41 23.53 -4.22
N ALA A 141 -0.02 22.41 -3.62
CA ALA A 141 -1.39 22.19 -3.20
C ALA A 141 -1.82 23.20 -2.13
N ASP A 142 -1.03 23.40 -1.07
CA ASP A 142 -1.32 24.39 -0.03
C ASP A 142 -1.33 25.82 -0.61
N SER A 143 -0.44 26.15 -1.55
CA SER A 143 -0.45 27.45 -2.23
C SER A 143 -1.66 27.63 -3.15
N SER A 144 -2.15 26.55 -3.77
CA SER A 144 -3.35 26.56 -4.63
C SER A 144 -4.61 26.69 -3.78
N ILE A 145 -4.71 25.92 -2.68
CA ILE A 145 -5.79 26.03 -1.71
C ILE A 145 -5.82 27.44 -1.12
N SER A 146 -4.67 27.96 -0.67
CA SER A 146 -4.60 29.32 -0.12
C SER A 146 -4.97 30.39 -1.15
N ARG A 147 -4.56 30.24 -2.43
CA ARG A 147 -5.01 31.10 -3.54
C ARG A 147 -6.51 30.99 -3.79
N SER A 148 -7.07 29.78 -3.81
CA SER A 148 -8.50 29.53 -4.00
C SER A 148 -9.33 30.08 -2.85
N CYS A 149 -8.90 29.88 -1.60
CA CYS A 149 -9.52 30.48 -0.42
C CYS A 149 -9.46 32.00 -0.46
N ASN A 150 -8.32 32.59 -0.83
CA ASN A 150 -8.19 34.04 -0.98
C ASN A 150 -9.06 34.59 -2.12
N SER A 151 -9.18 33.87 -3.24
CA SER A 151 -10.05 34.23 -4.35
C SER A 151 -11.53 34.11 -3.97
N ALA A 152 -11.91 33.03 -3.29
CA ALA A 152 -13.25 32.85 -2.75
C ALA A 152 -13.60 33.96 -1.74
N ALA A 153 -12.72 34.22 -0.77
CA ALA A 153 -12.89 35.32 0.19
C ALA A 153 -12.98 36.69 -0.49
N LYS A 154 -12.23 36.92 -1.59
CA LYS A 154 -12.34 38.16 -2.39
C LYS A 154 -13.65 38.25 -3.15
N LEU A 155 -14.17 37.14 -3.70
CA LEU A 155 -15.47 37.10 -4.37
C LEU A 155 -16.60 37.34 -3.37
N LEU A 156 -16.58 36.64 -2.23
CA LEU A 156 -17.52 36.84 -1.12
C LEU A 156 -17.43 38.28 -0.57
N GLY A 157 -16.22 38.83 -0.47
CA GLY A 157 -16.00 40.22 -0.04
C GLY A 157 -16.50 41.27 -1.03
N LYS A 158 -16.42 41.01 -2.35
CA LYS A 158 -16.97 41.88 -3.40
C LYS A 158 -18.49 41.84 -3.46
N TRP A 159 -19.10 40.74 -3.02
CA TRP A 159 -20.56 40.60 -2.91
C TRP A 159 -21.17 41.40 -1.75
N ASN A 160 -20.36 41.98 -0.86
CA ASN A 160 -20.83 42.86 0.22
C ASN A 160 -21.21 44.30 -0.25
N CYS A 161 -21.56 44.50 -1.53
CA CYS A 161 -22.24 45.71 -1.98
C CYS A 161 -23.74 45.64 -1.60
N SER A 162 -24.21 46.64 -0.88
CA SER A 162 -25.52 46.78 -0.20
C SER A 162 -26.77 46.76 -1.12
N PRO A 163 -28.03 46.76 -0.59
CA PRO A 163 -28.53 46.36 0.73
C PRO A 163 -29.74 45.40 0.61
N THR A 164 -29.55 44.14 0.97
CA THR A 164 -30.56 43.29 1.63
C THR A 164 -29.77 42.35 2.53
N GLU A 165 -29.13 42.96 3.52
CA GLU A 165 -27.89 42.49 4.14
C GLU A 165 -28.03 41.32 5.11
N ALA A 166 -29.24 40.81 5.37
CA ALA A 166 -29.42 39.79 6.40
C ALA A 166 -29.20 38.36 5.88
N GLU A 167 -29.62 38.07 4.65
CA GLU A 167 -29.68 36.68 4.16
C GLU A 167 -28.41 36.26 3.40
N THR A 168 -27.86 37.14 2.56
CA THR A 168 -26.65 36.83 1.77
C THR A 168 -25.37 36.83 2.62
N LYS A 169 -25.26 37.69 3.65
CA LYS A 169 -24.17 37.61 4.64
C LYS A 169 -24.19 36.30 5.43
N GLY A 170 -25.38 35.71 5.62
CA GLY A 170 -25.52 34.41 6.28
C GLY A 170 -24.82 33.30 5.52
N ILE A 171 -25.10 33.17 4.22
CA ILE A 171 -24.58 32.06 3.40
C ILE A 171 -23.05 32.14 3.26
N CYS A 172 -22.49 33.31 2.96
CA CYS A 172 -21.04 33.51 2.85
C CYS A 172 -20.32 33.16 4.16
N ASN A 173 -20.82 33.65 5.29
CA ASN A 173 -20.24 33.38 6.61
C ASN A 173 -20.32 31.89 6.97
N THR A 174 -21.41 31.19 6.61
CA THR A 174 -21.53 29.74 6.89
C THR A 174 -20.52 28.92 6.08
N ASN A 175 -20.26 29.27 4.82
CA ASN A 175 -19.26 28.54 4.01
C ASN A 175 -17.84 28.80 4.51
N GLU A 176 -17.51 30.04 4.91
CA GLU A 176 -16.23 30.35 5.54
C GLU A 176 -16.03 29.61 6.86
N GLN A 177 -17.07 29.54 7.70
CA GLN A 177 -17.03 28.78 8.95
C GLN A 177 -16.86 27.28 8.69
N HIS A 178 -17.55 26.71 7.71
CA HIS A 178 -17.35 25.31 7.32
C HIS A 178 -15.93 25.05 6.81
N LEU A 179 -15.36 25.93 5.97
CA LEU A 179 -13.97 25.80 5.51
C LEU A 179 -12.98 25.87 6.67
N LYS A 180 -13.19 26.76 7.64
CA LYS A 180 -12.36 26.82 8.86
C LYS A 180 -12.48 25.53 9.66
N ALA A 181 -13.70 25.04 9.90
CA ALA A 181 -13.91 23.77 10.61
C ALA A 181 -13.27 22.58 9.89
N LEU A 182 -13.30 22.53 8.55
CA LEU A 182 -12.58 21.51 7.76
C LEU A 182 -11.06 21.66 7.87
N GLY A 183 -10.55 22.90 7.90
CA GLY A 183 -9.14 23.18 8.15
C GLY A 183 -8.70 22.70 9.53
N ASP A 184 -9.50 22.94 10.56
CA ASP A 184 -9.26 22.50 11.93
C ASP A 184 -9.31 20.97 12.03
N LEU A 185 -10.27 20.32 11.35
CA LEU A 185 -10.35 18.85 11.29
C LEU A 185 -9.13 18.25 10.60
N ARG A 186 -8.69 18.79 9.45
CA ARG A 186 -7.46 18.37 8.77
C ARG A 186 -6.27 18.47 9.72
N SER A 187 -6.08 19.62 10.37
CA SER A 187 -4.98 19.84 11.31
C SER A 187 -5.03 18.85 12.47
N SER A 188 -6.21 18.57 13.01
CA SER A 188 -6.39 17.59 14.09
C SER A 188 -6.02 16.17 13.68
N ILE A 189 -6.42 15.72 12.47
CA ILE A 189 -6.03 14.42 11.93
C ILE A 189 -4.50 14.34 11.79
N VAL A 190 -3.88 15.35 11.16
CA VAL A 190 -2.42 15.39 10.96
C VAL A 190 -1.68 15.37 12.29
N GLU A 191 -2.05 16.23 13.26
CA GLU A 191 -1.41 16.24 14.58
C GLU A 191 -1.55 14.91 15.32
N SER A 192 -2.70 14.25 15.22
CA SER A 192 -2.91 12.94 15.84
C SER A 192 -1.99 11.88 15.22
N THR A 193 -1.90 11.85 13.90
CA THR A 193 -1.03 10.90 13.18
C THR A 193 0.44 11.14 13.48
N GLU A 194 0.86 12.41 13.53
CA GLU A 194 2.22 12.78 13.90
C GLU A 194 2.55 12.34 15.32
N LYS A 195 1.66 12.58 16.30
CA LYS A 195 1.84 12.12 17.69
C LYS A 195 1.96 10.59 17.77
N CYS A 196 1.16 9.84 17.01
CA CYS A 196 1.26 8.39 16.98
C CYS A 196 2.58 7.90 16.34
N LEU A 197 2.99 8.50 15.22
CA LEU A 197 4.27 8.18 14.58
C LEU A 197 5.47 8.53 15.48
N GLN A 198 5.40 9.64 16.23
CA GLN A 198 6.43 10.00 17.20
C GLN A 198 6.55 8.94 18.31
N ARG A 199 5.44 8.36 18.78
CA ARG A 199 5.47 7.25 19.76
C ARG A 199 6.12 5.99 19.19
N VAL A 200 5.77 5.62 17.95
CA VAL A 200 6.40 4.46 17.28
C VAL A 200 7.88 4.71 17.01
N ASN A 201 8.25 5.94 16.65
CA ASN A 201 9.65 6.32 16.48
C ASN A 201 10.42 6.31 17.81
N ALA A 202 9.78 6.70 18.91
CA ALA A 202 10.38 6.56 20.24
C ALA A 202 10.61 5.08 20.60
N ALA A 203 9.63 4.20 20.33
CA ALA A 203 9.77 2.76 20.52
C ALA A 203 10.87 2.16 19.63
N SER A 204 10.98 2.61 18.37
CA SER A 204 12.06 2.23 17.47
C SER A 204 13.44 2.66 17.96
N ARG A 205 13.54 3.81 18.62
CA ARG A 205 14.80 4.29 19.23
C ARG A 205 15.15 3.56 20.52
N SER A 206 14.17 2.95 21.20
CA SER A 206 14.43 2.11 22.38
C SER A 206 14.84 0.68 22.02
N LEU A 207 14.73 0.27 20.75
CA LEU A 207 15.24 -1.03 20.34
C LEU A 207 16.78 -1.05 20.43
N PRO A 208 17.38 -2.20 20.81
CA PRO A 208 18.82 -2.34 20.88
C PRO A 208 19.47 -2.05 19.53
N GLN A 209 20.58 -1.32 19.55
CA GLN A 209 21.40 -1.18 18.34
C GLN A 209 22.05 -2.53 17.99
N VAL A 210 22.39 -2.74 16.71
CA VAL A 210 23.04 -3.98 16.25
C VAL A 210 24.31 -4.29 17.06
N SER A 211 25.06 -3.26 17.44
CA SER A 211 26.25 -3.40 18.29
C SER A 211 25.96 -3.79 19.75
N GLU A 212 24.79 -3.43 20.26
CA GLU A 212 24.32 -3.87 21.58
C GLU A 212 23.83 -5.31 21.51
N LEU A 213 23.12 -5.66 20.44
CA LEU A 213 22.66 -7.02 20.15
C LEU A 213 23.85 -7.99 20.03
N GLU A 214 24.90 -7.61 19.31
CA GLU A 214 26.14 -8.39 19.20
C GLU A 214 26.79 -8.62 20.56
N ARG A 215 26.83 -7.58 21.42
CA ARG A 215 27.35 -7.68 22.78
C ARG A 215 26.50 -8.59 23.66
N ASP A 216 25.19 -8.52 23.53
CA ASP A 216 24.26 -9.37 24.29
C ASP A 216 24.38 -10.82 23.85
N VAL A 217 24.52 -11.07 22.54
CA VAL A 217 24.78 -12.41 22.00
C VAL A 217 26.10 -12.96 22.53
N THR A 218 27.20 -12.21 22.48
CA THR A 218 28.49 -12.68 23.03
C THR A 218 28.38 -12.96 24.53
N THR A 219 27.75 -12.08 25.29
CA THR A 219 27.53 -12.24 26.73
C THR A 219 26.69 -13.48 27.05
N LEU A 220 25.65 -13.75 26.26
CA LEU A 220 24.77 -14.91 26.43
C LEU A 220 25.47 -16.21 26.02
N LEU A 221 26.23 -16.20 24.93
CA LEU A 221 27.06 -17.34 24.50
C LEU A 221 28.12 -17.66 25.57
N GLU A 222 28.82 -16.66 26.12
CA GLU A 222 29.78 -16.86 27.21
C GLU A 222 29.11 -17.45 28.46
N ARG A 223 27.93 -16.94 28.84
CA ARG A 223 27.14 -17.49 29.97
C ARG A 223 26.67 -18.92 29.71
N HIS A 224 26.22 -19.22 28.49
CA HIS A 224 25.78 -20.55 28.11
C HIS A 224 26.93 -21.54 28.13
N GLN A 225 28.09 -21.18 27.55
CA GLN A 225 29.31 -21.98 27.63
C GLN A 225 29.77 -22.20 29.08
N HIS A 226 29.66 -21.17 29.93
CA HIS A 226 29.96 -21.31 31.37
C HIS A 226 28.98 -22.30 32.03
N LEU A 227 27.69 -22.20 31.74
CA LEU A 227 26.70 -23.14 32.27
C LEU A 227 26.97 -24.57 31.82
N ILE A 228 27.27 -24.81 30.54
CA ILE A 228 27.63 -26.14 30.01
C ILE A 228 28.88 -26.68 30.72
N LYS A 229 29.96 -25.89 30.79
CA LYS A 229 31.23 -26.29 31.42
C LYS A 229 31.08 -26.61 32.91
N HIS A 230 30.17 -25.95 33.62
CA HIS A 230 29.91 -26.21 35.04
C HIS A 230 28.79 -27.23 35.30
N ARG A 231 28.06 -27.69 34.27
CA ARG A 231 26.99 -28.69 34.41
C ARG A 231 27.50 -30.12 34.54
N VAL A 232 28.73 -30.38 34.08
CA VAL A 232 29.34 -31.72 34.08
C VAL A 232 30.42 -31.72 35.17
N PRO A 233 30.20 -32.36 36.35
CA PRO A 233 29.73 -33.75 36.47
C PRO A 233 28.69 -34.04 37.60
N GLN A 234 27.96 -33.07 38.14
CA GLN A 234 27.08 -33.34 39.31
C GLN A 234 25.64 -33.74 38.97
N ILE A 235 25.23 -33.81 37.70
CA ILE A 235 23.83 -34.02 37.30
C ILE A 235 23.70 -35.24 36.38
N GLU A 236 24.16 -36.41 36.81
CA GLU A 236 23.69 -37.67 36.19
C GLU A 236 22.44 -38.24 36.88
N THR A 237 21.92 -37.62 37.96
CA THR A 237 20.81 -38.24 38.71
C THR A 237 19.66 -37.36 39.20
N SER A 238 19.62 -36.03 39.03
CA SER A 238 18.43 -35.28 39.49
C SER A 238 18.16 -33.92 38.82
N VAL A 239 17.82 -33.89 37.53
CA VAL A 239 16.91 -32.82 37.06
C VAL A 239 15.50 -33.28 37.43
N PRO A 240 14.76 -32.57 38.31
CA PRO A 240 13.42 -32.98 38.68
C PRO A 240 12.53 -32.95 37.43
N PRO A 241 11.83 -34.05 37.10
CA PRO A 241 11.00 -34.15 35.89
C PRO A 241 9.89 -33.09 35.81
N GLN A 242 9.60 -32.39 36.91
CA GLN A 242 8.56 -31.37 36.99
C GLN A 242 8.85 -30.10 36.15
N TYR A 243 10.12 -29.77 35.87
CA TYR A 243 10.45 -28.56 35.11
C TYR A 243 10.26 -28.75 33.60
N THR A 244 10.65 -29.91 33.08
CA THR A 244 10.43 -30.27 31.67
C THR A 244 8.95 -30.44 31.38
N THR A 245 8.17 -31.03 32.30
CA THR A 245 6.71 -31.12 32.14
C THR A 245 6.05 -29.74 32.09
N LYS A 246 6.48 -28.77 32.89
CA LYS A 246 5.90 -27.41 32.86
C LYS A 246 6.21 -26.65 31.57
N LEU A 247 7.40 -26.81 31.00
CA LEU A 247 7.75 -26.21 29.71
C LEU A 247 6.95 -26.85 28.58
N TYR A 248 6.84 -28.18 28.59
CA TYR A 248 6.04 -28.92 27.61
C TYR A 248 4.54 -28.54 27.68
N CYS A 249 3.98 -28.40 28.89
CA CYS A 249 2.61 -27.93 29.05
C CYS A 249 2.42 -26.50 28.51
N LYS A 250 3.39 -25.60 28.71
CA LYS A 250 3.31 -24.24 28.15
C LYS A 250 3.38 -24.22 26.63
N GLU A 251 4.20 -25.09 26.01
CA GLU A 251 4.21 -25.22 24.55
C GLU A 251 2.90 -25.78 24.02
N LEU A 252 2.33 -26.78 24.69
CA LEU A 252 1.00 -27.32 24.33
C LEU A 252 -0.10 -26.26 24.47
N ASP A 253 -0.09 -25.47 25.54
CA ASP A 253 -1.04 -24.37 25.73
C ASP A 253 -0.88 -23.34 24.60
N HIS A 254 0.35 -22.97 24.24
CA HIS A 254 0.62 -22.03 23.15
C HIS A 254 0.15 -22.55 21.78
N LEU A 255 0.42 -23.83 21.46
CA LEU A 255 -0.07 -24.47 20.25
C LEU A 255 -1.61 -24.54 20.22
N SER A 256 -2.24 -24.75 21.38
CA SER A 256 -3.70 -24.75 21.48
C SER A 256 -4.30 -23.37 21.20
N GLU A 257 -3.71 -22.29 21.74
CA GLU A 257 -4.14 -20.91 21.48
C GLU A 257 -3.98 -20.52 20.00
N GLN A 258 -2.87 -20.92 19.37
CA GLN A 258 -2.65 -20.68 17.94
C GLN A 258 -3.69 -21.39 17.08
N LEU A 259 -4.04 -22.64 17.40
CA LEU A 259 -5.07 -23.40 16.69
C LEU A 259 -6.47 -22.80 16.87
N GLU A 260 -6.82 -22.32 18.07
CA GLU A 260 -8.09 -21.63 18.31
C GLU A 260 -8.19 -20.32 17.52
N HIS A 261 -7.10 -19.55 17.46
CA HIS A 261 -7.05 -18.32 16.65
C HIS A 261 -7.15 -18.61 15.15
N ALA A 262 -6.50 -19.66 14.67
CA ALA A 262 -6.56 -20.11 13.28
C ALA A 262 -7.98 -20.48 12.85
N GLN A 263 -8.70 -21.18 13.73
CA GLN A 263 -10.08 -21.60 13.48
C GLN A 263 -11.04 -20.40 13.37
N ARG A 264 -10.82 -19.33 14.13
CA ARG A 264 -11.62 -18.10 14.05
C ARG A 264 -11.32 -17.26 12.81
N ALA A 265 -10.08 -17.29 12.32
CA ALA A 265 -9.64 -16.50 11.18
C ALA A 265 -9.90 -17.14 9.80
N GLY A 266 -10.22 -18.44 9.75
CA GLY A 266 -10.41 -19.18 8.49
C GLY A 266 -9.11 -19.61 7.80
N ASN A 267 -7.95 -19.37 8.42
CA ASN A 267 -6.62 -19.68 7.87
C ASN A 267 -6.00 -20.92 8.55
N GLN A 268 -6.79 -21.98 8.73
CA GLN A 268 -6.36 -23.17 9.47
C GLN A 268 -5.22 -23.92 8.77
N GLU A 269 -5.24 -23.97 7.45
CA GLU A 269 -4.26 -24.70 6.64
C GLU A 269 -2.87 -24.04 6.66
N GLU A 270 -2.82 -22.71 6.58
CA GLU A 270 -1.57 -21.93 6.62
C GLU A 270 -0.89 -21.98 7.99
N ILE A 271 -1.68 -21.99 9.08
CA ILE A 271 -1.14 -22.08 10.45
C ILE A 271 -0.70 -23.52 10.77
N LEU A 272 -1.44 -24.54 10.32
CA LEU A 272 -1.01 -25.93 10.46
C LEU A 272 0.28 -26.20 9.68
N GLN A 273 0.40 -25.65 8.48
CA GLN A 273 1.61 -25.79 7.66
C GLN A 273 2.81 -25.12 8.31
N ARG A 274 2.62 -23.93 8.92
CA ARG A 274 3.67 -23.27 9.69
C ARG A 274 4.11 -24.06 10.94
N ILE A 275 3.16 -24.66 11.67
CA ILE A 275 3.48 -25.53 12.82
C ILE A 275 4.23 -26.79 12.37
N LEU A 276 3.86 -27.35 11.21
CA LEU A 276 4.56 -28.48 10.60
C LEU A 276 5.97 -28.11 10.15
N ASP A 277 6.16 -26.96 9.50
CA ASP A 277 7.47 -26.46 9.08
C ASP A 277 8.38 -26.19 10.29
N ASP A 278 7.83 -25.64 11.38
CA ASP A 278 8.54 -25.42 12.65
C ASP A 278 8.91 -26.75 13.34
N ALA A 279 8.07 -27.78 13.22
CA ALA A 279 8.34 -29.12 13.76
C ALA A 279 9.36 -29.90 12.90
N GLU A 280 9.27 -29.81 11.58
CA GLU A 280 10.18 -30.48 10.65
C GLU A 280 11.59 -29.88 10.73
N SER A 281 11.71 -28.56 10.82
CA SER A 281 12.99 -27.87 11.04
C SER A 281 13.64 -28.20 12.39
N ALA A 282 12.86 -28.58 13.40
CA ALA A 282 13.39 -29.09 14.67
C ALA A 282 13.89 -30.54 14.58
N THR A 283 13.35 -31.36 13.67
CA THR A 283 13.68 -32.78 13.53
C THR A 283 14.82 -33.09 12.55
N ASP A 284 15.08 -32.23 11.56
CA ASP A 284 16.10 -32.50 10.53
C ASP A 284 17.55 -32.28 11.03
N ASN A 285 17.72 -31.67 12.22
CA ASN A 285 18.99 -31.64 12.96
C ASN A 285 19.19 -32.94 13.78
N GLY A 286 19.18 -34.09 13.10
CA GLY A 286 19.10 -35.46 13.62
C GLY A 286 20.25 -35.98 14.49
N ASN A 287 20.82 -35.17 15.38
CA ASN A 287 21.71 -35.63 16.45
C ASN A 287 21.34 -34.89 17.76
N GLY A 288 20.18 -35.25 18.30
CA GLY A 288 19.55 -34.67 19.50
C GLY A 288 20.32 -34.90 20.80
N GLY A 289 21.52 -34.32 20.89
CA GLY A 289 22.07 -33.87 22.16
C GLY A 289 21.37 -32.58 22.55
N VAL A 290 20.95 -32.47 23.81
CA VAL A 290 20.22 -31.35 24.42
C VAL A 290 21.04 -30.02 24.47
N GLU A 291 22.07 -29.86 23.64
CA GLU A 291 23.22 -29.02 24.00
C GLU A 291 23.58 -27.86 23.07
N ASP A 292 22.84 -27.55 22.00
CA ASP A 292 23.14 -26.32 21.23
C ASP A 292 21.87 -25.53 20.91
N VAL A 293 21.45 -24.72 21.89
CA VAL A 293 20.45 -23.68 21.63
C VAL A 293 21.15 -22.61 20.80
N ASP A 294 20.71 -22.40 19.55
CA ASP A 294 21.20 -21.31 18.72
C ASP A 294 20.70 -19.96 19.25
N ILE A 295 21.43 -19.43 20.25
CA ILE A 295 21.14 -18.15 20.91
C ILE A 295 21.15 -17.02 19.87
N MET A 296 22.04 -17.08 18.88
CA MET A 296 22.12 -16.08 17.83
C MET A 296 20.86 -16.10 16.98
N GLY A 297 20.45 -17.28 16.51
CA GLY A 297 19.22 -17.47 15.76
C GLY A 297 18.00 -16.98 16.51
N GLU A 298 17.89 -17.26 17.82
CA GLU A 298 16.74 -16.84 18.62
C GLU A 298 16.68 -15.32 18.84
N ILE A 299 17.82 -14.69 19.13
CA ILE A 299 17.89 -13.23 19.28
C ILE A 299 17.60 -12.54 17.94
N GLN A 300 18.10 -13.09 16.83
CA GLN A 300 17.78 -12.57 15.49
C GLN A 300 16.29 -12.72 15.18
N ARG A 301 15.68 -13.86 15.51
CA ARG A 301 14.23 -14.07 15.35
C ARG A 301 13.42 -13.06 16.17
N ALA A 302 13.74 -12.88 17.44
CA ALA A 302 13.07 -11.91 18.31
C ALA A 302 13.20 -10.48 17.76
N TRP A 303 14.40 -10.10 17.32
CA TRP A 303 14.65 -8.78 16.74
C TRP A 303 13.85 -8.55 15.44
N VAL A 304 13.77 -9.55 14.56
CA VAL A 304 12.96 -9.48 13.34
C VAL A 304 11.47 -9.34 13.67
N LEU A 305 10.97 -10.05 14.69
CA LEU A 305 9.59 -9.93 15.15
C LEU A 305 9.30 -8.52 15.68
N ASP A 306 10.19 -7.95 16.48
CA ASP A 306 10.05 -6.58 17.00
C ASP A 306 10.04 -5.53 15.87
N GLN A 307 10.94 -5.68 14.88
CA GLN A 307 10.96 -4.80 13.71
C GLN A 307 9.67 -4.92 12.90
N ARG A 308 9.18 -6.14 12.68
CA ARG A 308 7.93 -6.38 11.98
C ARG A 308 6.75 -5.76 12.73
N ALA A 309 6.70 -5.89 14.05
CA ALA A 309 5.66 -5.27 14.88
C ALA A 309 5.68 -3.74 14.78
N LEU A 310 6.86 -3.11 14.73
CA LEU A 310 6.97 -1.66 14.50
C LEU A 310 6.47 -1.25 13.11
N LEU A 311 6.77 -2.03 12.07
CA LEU A 311 6.28 -1.76 10.72
C LEU A 311 4.75 -1.86 10.65
N TYR A 312 4.16 -2.90 11.25
CA TYR A 312 2.71 -3.03 11.34
C TYR A 312 2.06 -1.90 12.13
N ALA A 313 2.67 -1.46 13.22
CA ALA A 313 2.17 -0.31 13.96
C ALA A 313 2.20 0.97 13.12
N ARG A 314 3.21 1.16 12.27
CA ARG A 314 3.26 2.31 11.34
C ARG A 314 2.18 2.22 10.26
N GLU A 315 2.00 1.04 9.68
CA GLU A 315 0.96 0.76 8.68
C GLU A 315 -0.43 1.06 9.26
N ASP A 316 -0.75 0.53 10.43
CA ASP A 316 -2.04 0.76 11.11
C ASP A 316 -2.30 2.25 11.40
N ILE A 317 -1.27 3.02 11.80
CA ILE A 317 -1.40 4.48 11.98
C ILE A 317 -1.73 5.18 10.66
N LEU A 318 -1.10 4.77 9.56
CA LEU A 318 -1.37 5.34 8.23
C LEU A 318 -2.77 4.96 7.74
N ASP A 319 -3.20 3.71 7.94
CA ASP A 319 -4.54 3.26 7.59
C ASP A 319 -5.62 4.00 8.39
N GLN A 320 -5.38 4.26 9.67
CA GLN A 320 -6.24 5.11 10.50
C GLN A 320 -6.30 6.55 9.96
N ALA A 321 -5.16 7.11 9.54
CA ALA A 321 -5.10 8.43 8.93
C ALA A 321 -5.93 8.50 7.64
N ILE A 322 -5.70 7.54 6.74
CA ILE A 322 -6.41 7.42 5.45
C ILE A 322 -7.91 7.27 5.72
N SER A 323 -8.30 6.36 6.61
CA SER A 323 -9.70 6.17 6.97
C SER A 323 -10.32 7.43 7.60
N ALA A 324 -9.57 8.23 8.35
CA ALA A 324 -10.07 9.48 8.91
C ALA A 324 -10.28 10.53 7.81
N PHE A 325 -9.34 10.67 6.87
CA PHE A 325 -9.50 11.55 5.71
C PHE A 325 -10.70 11.15 4.84
N GLU A 326 -10.83 9.87 4.50
CA GLU A 326 -11.90 9.35 3.65
C GLU A 326 -13.28 9.45 4.30
N LYS A 327 -13.40 9.11 5.59
CA LYS A 327 -14.71 9.06 6.26
C LYS A 327 -15.13 10.39 6.86
N GLN A 328 -14.20 11.22 7.31
CA GLN A 328 -14.50 12.44 8.07
C GLN A 328 -14.27 13.72 7.26
N LEU A 329 -13.21 13.81 6.44
CA LEU A 329 -12.87 15.04 5.73
C LEU A 329 -13.46 15.11 4.32
N HIS A 330 -13.39 14.03 3.54
CA HIS A 330 -13.84 14.03 2.14
C HIS A 330 -15.35 14.31 1.97
N PRO A 331 -16.27 13.67 2.71
CA PRO A 331 -17.71 13.89 2.50
C PRO A 331 -18.16 15.35 2.70
N PRO A 332 -17.78 16.06 3.79
CA PRO A 332 -18.17 17.45 3.95
C PRO A 332 -17.45 18.38 2.96
N LEU A 333 -16.22 18.07 2.55
CA LEU A 333 -15.53 18.83 1.49
C LEU A 333 -16.26 18.70 0.15
N GLN A 334 -16.69 17.50 -0.22
CA GLN A 334 -17.49 17.25 -1.43
C GLN A 334 -18.84 17.98 -1.35
N THR A 335 -19.51 17.93 -0.20
CA THR A 335 -20.78 18.65 0.01
C THR A 335 -20.60 20.16 -0.14
N LEU A 336 -19.51 20.72 0.40
CA LEU A 336 -19.19 22.14 0.25
C LEU A 336 -18.86 22.49 -1.21
N TYR A 337 -18.11 21.65 -1.90
CA TYR A 337 -17.80 21.81 -3.32
C TYR A 337 -19.08 21.82 -4.17
N GLU A 338 -19.96 20.84 -3.98
CA GLU A 338 -21.24 20.76 -4.70
C GLU A 338 -22.10 22.00 -4.45
N ARG A 339 -22.19 22.48 -3.21
CA ARG A 339 -22.92 23.70 -2.86
C ARG A 339 -22.32 24.95 -3.52
N VAL A 340 -21.00 25.09 -3.50
CA VAL A 340 -20.31 26.23 -4.13
C VAL A 340 -20.44 26.17 -5.64
N SER A 341 -20.37 24.97 -6.23
CA SER A 341 -20.57 24.75 -7.67
C SER A 341 -21.99 25.15 -8.10
N GLN A 342 -23.01 24.67 -7.39
CA GLN A 342 -24.41 25.06 -7.64
C GLN A 342 -24.61 26.56 -7.49
N SER A 343 -24.03 27.18 -6.46
CA SER A 343 -24.06 28.63 -6.32
C SER A 343 -23.38 29.34 -7.49
N GLY A 344 -22.29 28.79 -8.02
CA GLY A 344 -21.60 29.32 -9.19
C GLY A 344 -22.44 29.23 -10.47
N GLU A 345 -23.20 28.15 -10.65
CA GLU A 345 -24.14 28.00 -11.76
C GLU A 345 -25.24 29.07 -11.71
N PHE A 346 -25.84 29.32 -10.54
CA PHE A 346 -26.83 30.40 -10.38
C PHE A 346 -26.26 31.79 -10.65
N VAL A 347 -24.99 32.03 -10.30
CA VAL A 347 -24.32 33.30 -10.59
C VAL A 347 -24.07 33.47 -12.08
N ALA A 348 -23.59 32.42 -12.74
CA ALA A 348 -23.37 32.44 -14.18
C ALA A 348 -24.70 32.66 -14.94
N GLU A 349 -25.78 32.04 -14.48
CA GLU A 349 -27.13 32.26 -15.02
C GLU A 349 -27.60 33.70 -14.79
N ALA A 350 -27.43 34.23 -13.57
CA ALA A 350 -27.78 35.61 -13.26
C ALA A 350 -26.96 36.62 -14.07
N GLU A 351 -25.66 36.39 -14.25
CA GLU A 351 -24.79 37.21 -15.10
C GLU A 351 -25.21 37.15 -16.57
N ALA A 352 -25.60 35.98 -17.08
CA ALA A 352 -26.12 35.82 -18.43
C ALA A 352 -27.45 36.59 -18.62
N LEU A 353 -28.37 36.51 -17.65
CA LEU A 353 -29.63 37.24 -17.66
C LEU A 353 -29.41 38.76 -17.57
N ILE A 354 -28.53 39.23 -16.68
CA ILE A 354 -28.17 40.66 -16.59
C ILE A 354 -27.51 41.13 -17.89
N GLY A 355 -26.64 40.31 -18.49
CA GLY A 355 -26.02 40.57 -19.78
C GLY A 355 -27.05 40.77 -20.89
N ALA A 356 -28.00 39.84 -21.01
CA ALA A 356 -29.11 39.94 -21.96
C ALA A 356 -29.95 41.21 -21.72
N LEU A 357 -30.28 41.53 -20.47
CA LEU A 357 -31.05 42.73 -20.11
C LEU A 357 -30.30 44.03 -20.46
N LEU A 358 -28.98 44.05 -20.29
CA LEU A 358 -28.15 45.20 -20.67
C LEU A 358 -28.08 45.36 -22.19
N GLU A 359 -28.02 44.26 -22.93
CA GLU A 359 -28.04 44.26 -24.40
C GLU A 359 -29.39 44.77 -24.92
N GLU A 360 -30.51 44.23 -24.42
CA GLU A 360 -31.87 44.68 -24.75
C GLU A 360 -32.06 46.17 -24.43
N ARG A 361 -31.56 46.66 -23.27
CA ARG A 361 -31.61 48.09 -22.95
C ARG A 361 -30.75 48.93 -23.89
N GLY A 362 -29.63 48.40 -24.35
CA GLY A 362 -28.78 49.02 -25.36
C GLY A 362 -29.49 49.16 -26.71
N GLU A 363 -30.16 48.10 -27.15
CA GLU A 363 -30.98 48.08 -28.37
C GLU A 363 -32.15 49.09 -28.27
N ILE A 364 -32.91 49.07 -27.17
CA ILE A 364 -33.99 50.05 -26.93
C ILE A 364 -33.44 51.48 -26.96
N ALA A 365 -32.29 51.74 -26.34
CA ALA A 365 -31.67 53.07 -26.37
C ALA A 365 -31.24 53.47 -27.79
N ALA A 366 -30.72 52.53 -28.58
CA ALA A 366 -30.35 52.75 -29.98
C ALA A 366 -31.58 53.03 -30.86
N ASP A 367 -32.67 52.28 -30.67
CA ASP A 367 -33.94 52.47 -31.37
C ASP A 367 -34.58 53.82 -31.02
N VAL A 368 -34.56 54.21 -29.75
CA VAL A 368 -35.02 55.55 -29.31
C VAL A 368 -34.17 56.65 -29.92
N ALA A 369 -32.84 56.47 -29.97
CA ALA A 369 -31.94 57.43 -30.62
C ALA A 369 -32.18 57.51 -32.13
N ALA A 370 -32.44 56.38 -32.79
CA ALA A 370 -32.77 56.32 -34.21
C ALA A 370 -34.14 57.00 -34.50
N ALA A 371 -35.14 56.79 -33.65
CA ALA A 371 -36.44 57.45 -33.76
C ALA A 371 -36.38 58.96 -33.51
N GLN A 372 -35.45 59.43 -32.67
CA GLN A 372 -35.20 60.85 -32.44
C GLN A 372 -34.44 61.52 -33.59
N GLN A 373 -33.75 60.77 -34.45
CA GLN A 373 -33.10 61.34 -35.62
C GLN A 373 -34.17 61.65 -36.69
N PRO A 374 -34.36 62.93 -37.07
CA PRO A 374 -35.33 63.28 -38.10
C PRO A 374 -34.95 62.60 -39.42
N PRO A 375 -35.91 62.01 -40.15
CA PRO A 375 -35.63 61.24 -41.36
C PRO A 375 -34.84 62.09 -42.37
N PRO A 376 -33.71 61.58 -42.91
CA PRO A 376 -32.96 62.29 -43.92
C PRO A 376 -33.81 62.30 -45.21
N HIS A 377 -34.19 63.52 -45.62
CA HIS A 377 -34.96 63.85 -46.83
C HIS A 377 -36.50 63.93 -46.68
N SER A 378 -36.95 64.92 -45.93
CA SER A 378 -38.14 65.69 -46.29
C SER A 378 -37.88 67.18 -46.05
N THR A 379 -37.08 67.78 -46.93
CA THR A 379 -37.07 69.24 -47.12
C THR A 379 -38.44 69.66 -47.65
N ASP A 380 -38.95 70.75 -47.08
CA ASP A 380 -40.19 71.46 -47.42
C ASP A 380 -41.50 70.84 -46.91
N ILE A 381 -41.87 71.18 -45.67
CA ILE A 381 -42.85 72.25 -45.38
C ILE A 381 -43.16 72.22 -43.87
N GLY A 382 -43.07 73.39 -43.24
CA GLY A 382 -44.00 73.74 -42.15
C GLY A 382 -43.56 73.39 -40.74
N THR A 383 -43.29 74.44 -39.97
CA THR A 383 -43.18 74.51 -38.52
C THR A 383 -44.46 74.04 -37.80
N GLY A 384 -44.73 72.72 -37.81
CA GLY A 384 -45.86 72.09 -37.12
C GLY A 384 -45.70 70.59 -36.82
N ILE A 385 -44.48 70.05 -36.88
CA ILE A 385 -44.24 68.59 -36.97
C ILE A 385 -44.31 67.87 -35.61
N ASP A 386 -44.11 68.55 -34.48
CA ASP A 386 -44.22 67.91 -33.15
C ASP A 386 -45.65 67.45 -32.84
N GLU A 387 -46.67 68.18 -33.28
CA GLU A 387 -48.06 67.74 -33.14
C GLU A 387 -48.37 66.54 -34.07
N SER A 388 -47.68 66.41 -35.21
CA SER A 388 -47.95 65.32 -36.15
C SER A 388 -47.49 63.95 -35.63
N ALA A 389 -46.32 63.87 -34.98
CA ALA A 389 -45.81 62.62 -34.45
C ALA A 389 -46.67 62.12 -33.29
N GLN A 390 -47.07 63.03 -32.39
CA GLN A 390 -47.94 62.70 -31.26
C GLN A 390 -49.34 62.27 -31.72
N VAL A 391 -49.91 62.95 -32.74
CA VAL A 391 -51.20 62.56 -33.33
C VAL A 391 -51.10 61.20 -34.04
N ILE A 392 -50.01 60.92 -34.78
CA ILE A 392 -49.79 59.62 -35.41
C ILE A 392 -49.72 58.51 -34.36
N LEU A 393 -48.93 58.71 -33.30
CA LEU A 393 -48.76 57.74 -32.23
C LEU A 393 -50.06 57.50 -31.45
N GLU A 394 -50.85 58.55 -31.22
CA GLU A 394 -52.19 58.41 -30.64
C GLU A 394 -53.14 57.63 -31.55
N THR A 395 -53.10 57.84 -32.87
CA THR A 395 -53.95 57.09 -33.80
C THR A 395 -53.55 55.62 -33.87
N GLU A 396 -52.25 55.30 -33.90
CA GLU A 396 -51.76 53.92 -33.87
C GLU A 396 -52.09 53.22 -32.55
N LEU A 397 -51.95 53.92 -31.43
CA LEU A 397 -52.30 53.37 -30.11
C LEU A 397 -53.81 53.14 -29.99
N LYS A 398 -54.65 54.05 -30.51
CA LYS A 398 -56.11 53.85 -30.59
C LYS A 398 -56.45 52.62 -31.43
N ASP A 399 -55.79 52.43 -32.57
CA ASP A 399 -56.03 51.27 -33.44
C ASP A 399 -55.56 49.96 -32.81
N LEU A 400 -54.42 49.97 -32.11
CA LEU A 400 -53.92 48.82 -31.37
C LEU A 400 -54.88 48.42 -30.23
N LEU A 401 -55.35 49.40 -29.44
CA LEU A 401 -56.34 49.16 -28.38
C LEU A 401 -57.67 48.62 -28.92
N LYS A 402 -58.11 49.08 -30.10
CA LYS A 402 -59.30 48.54 -30.78
C LYS A 402 -59.08 47.10 -31.26
N ARG A 403 -57.90 46.76 -31.81
CA ARG A 403 -57.58 45.37 -32.22
C ARG A 403 -57.54 44.42 -31.03
N LEU A 404 -57.00 44.87 -29.89
CA LEU A 404 -56.94 44.10 -28.65
C LEU A 404 -58.26 44.07 -27.87
N GLN A 405 -59.33 44.70 -28.35
CA GLN A 405 -60.63 44.72 -27.68
C GLN A 405 -61.19 43.31 -27.41
N GLN A 406 -60.87 42.33 -28.27
CA GLN A 406 -61.31 40.95 -28.09
C GLN A 406 -60.62 40.21 -26.94
N GLN A 407 -59.44 40.68 -26.52
CA GLN A 407 -58.67 40.12 -25.40
C GLN A 407 -58.98 40.83 -24.08
N ARG A 408 -59.93 41.76 -24.08
CA ARG A 408 -60.33 42.48 -22.89
C ARG A 408 -61.17 41.57 -21.98
N PRO A 409 -60.90 41.51 -20.67
CA PRO A 409 -61.69 40.73 -19.73
C PRO A 409 -63.13 41.23 -19.70
N GLN A 410 -64.05 40.31 -19.45
CA GLN A 410 -65.50 40.56 -19.50
C GLN A 410 -65.96 41.61 -18.48
N ASP A 411 -65.18 41.82 -17.41
CA ASP A 411 -65.47 42.78 -16.34
C ASP A 411 -65.07 44.23 -16.68
N ALA A 412 -64.36 44.45 -17.80
CA ALA A 412 -63.98 45.80 -18.21
C ALA A 412 -65.13 46.50 -18.95
N GLY A 413 -65.40 47.76 -18.58
CA GLY A 413 -66.42 48.60 -19.25
C GLY A 413 -66.14 48.80 -20.75
N PRO A 414 -67.10 49.31 -21.55
CA PRO A 414 -66.94 49.48 -22.99
C PRO A 414 -65.73 50.36 -23.33
N LEU A 415 -65.01 50.03 -24.41
CA LEU A 415 -63.84 50.80 -24.87
C LEU A 415 -64.31 52.07 -25.56
N VAL A 416 -64.12 53.23 -24.91
CA VAL A 416 -64.43 54.54 -25.46
C VAL A 416 -63.15 55.35 -25.52
N LEU A 417 -62.66 55.65 -26.74
CA LEU A 417 -61.41 56.37 -26.99
C LEU A 417 -61.70 57.61 -27.85
N LEU A 418 -62.36 58.61 -27.28
CA LEU A 418 -62.68 59.86 -27.97
C LEU A 418 -61.50 60.81 -27.88
N ASP A 419 -61.06 61.10 -26.65
CA ASP A 419 -60.04 62.11 -26.37
C ASP A 419 -58.72 61.49 -25.89
N HIS A 420 -57.63 62.27 -25.94
CA HIS A 420 -56.33 61.90 -25.34
C HIS A 420 -56.47 61.50 -23.86
N SER A 421 -57.38 62.16 -23.14
CA SER A 421 -57.65 61.86 -21.74
C SER A 421 -58.25 60.45 -21.53
N ASP A 422 -59.02 59.95 -22.51
CA ASP A 422 -59.60 58.60 -22.44
C ASP A 422 -58.54 57.53 -22.70
N LEU A 423 -57.62 57.82 -23.61
CA LEU A 423 -56.48 56.97 -23.93
C LEU A 423 -55.54 56.84 -22.71
N LEU A 424 -55.24 57.95 -22.02
CA LEU A 424 -54.47 57.91 -20.77
C LEU A 424 -55.20 57.17 -19.64
N LYS A 425 -56.53 57.31 -19.53
CA LYS A 425 -57.33 56.55 -18.56
C LYS A 425 -57.25 55.06 -18.85
N GLU A 426 -57.40 54.65 -20.12
CA GLU A 426 -57.31 53.24 -20.50
C GLU A 426 -55.92 52.67 -20.24
N LEU A 427 -54.85 53.40 -20.59
CA LEU A 427 -53.48 52.98 -20.27
C LEU A 427 -53.25 52.82 -18.77
N ARG A 428 -53.77 53.72 -17.94
CA ARG A 428 -53.73 53.57 -16.46
C ARG A 428 -54.55 52.38 -15.99
N CYS A 429 -55.70 52.12 -16.59
CA CYS A 429 -56.50 50.93 -16.29
C CYS A 429 -55.77 49.64 -16.67
N ILE A 430 -55.08 49.60 -17.81
CA ILE A 430 -54.25 48.47 -18.23
C ILE A 430 -53.08 48.29 -17.26
N ALA A 431 -52.36 49.36 -16.92
CA ALA A 431 -51.25 49.31 -15.96
C ALA A 431 -51.70 48.83 -14.58
N ASN A 432 -52.84 49.31 -14.07
CA ASN A 432 -53.41 48.84 -12.82
C ASN A 432 -53.82 47.36 -12.89
N ARG A 433 -54.39 46.91 -14.02
CA ARG A 433 -54.75 45.50 -14.22
C ARG A 433 -53.53 44.60 -14.32
N LEU A 434 -52.47 45.05 -14.98
CA LEU A 434 -51.20 44.34 -15.03
C LEU A 434 -50.64 44.18 -13.61
N LYS A 435 -50.61 45.27 -12.84
CA LYS A 435 -50.18 45.23 -11.44
C LYS A 435 -51.01 44.26 -10.60
N ILE A 436 -52.34 44.28 -10.73
CA ILE A 436 -53.21 43.33 -10.03
C ILE A 436 -52.91 41.89 -10.47
N ALA A 437 -52.61 41.65 -11.75
CA ALA A 437 -52.24 40.33 -12.23
C ALA A 437 -50.88 39.87 -11.69
N GLU A 438 -49.88 40.76 -11.61
CA GLU A 438 -48.57 40.50 -10.99
C GLU A 438 -48.72 40.21 -9.49
N ASP A 439 -49.54 41.00 -8.78
CA ASP A 439 -49.84 40.78 -7.36
C ASP A 439 -50.52 39.41 -7.14
N ASN A 440 -51.48 39.05 -8.00
CA ASN A 440 -52.15 37.75 -7.96
C ASN A 440 -51.20 36.59 -8.32
N GLU A 441 -50.27 36.79 -9.26
CA GLU A 441 -49.25 35.81 -9.62
C GLU A 441 -48.28 35.60 -8.45
N ALA A 442 -47.86 36.66 -7.78
CA ALA A 442 -47.04 36.57 -6.58
C ALA A 442 -47.77 35.85 -5.43
N GLU A 443 -49.07 36.14 -5.23
CA GLU A 443 -49.92 35.42 -4.28
C GLU A 443 -50.08 33.93 -4.66
N TRP A 444 -50.26 33.64 -5.95
CA TRP A 444 -50.33 32.27 -6.45
C TRP A 444 -49.01 31.52 -6.27
N LEU A 445 -47.87 32.14 -6.60
CA LEU A 445 -46.54 31.54 -6.44
C LEU A 445 -46.19 31.31 -4.96
N SER A 446 -46.58 32.22 -4.07
CA SER A 446 -46.36 32.04 -2.63
C SER A 446 -47.28 30.97 -2.02
N SER A 447 -48.49 30.78 -2.55
CA SER A 447 -49.42 29.75 -2.10
C SER A 447 -49.22 28.39 -2.79
N ALA A 448 -48.60 28.34 -3.98
CA ALA A 448 -48.38 27.13 -4.76
C ALA A 448 -47.61 26.03 -3.98
N PRO A 449 -46.52 26.30 -3.25
CA PRO A 449 -45.85 25.28 -2.45
C PRO A 449 -46.77 24.62 -1.42
N SER A 450 -47.65 25.40 -0.78
CA SER A 450 -48.61 24.87 0.20
C SER A 450 -49.69 24.01 -0.45
N TYR A 451 -50.17 24.39 -1.63
CA TYR A 451 -51.11 23.59 -2.42
C TYR A 451 -50.46 22.30 -2.94
N VAL A 452 -49.23 22.38 -3.45
CA VAL A 452 -48.46 21.22 -3.92
C VAL A 452 -48.16 20.28 -2.76
N GLN A 453 -47.82 20.79 -1.57
CA GLN A 453 -47.66 19.98 -0.38
C GLN A 453 -48.97 19.33 0.06
N SER A 454 -50.09 20.06 0.07
CA SER A 454 -51.41 19.50 0.38
C SER A 454 -51.79 18.40 -0.61
N LEU A 455 -51.56 18.63 -1.90
CA LEU A 455 -51.80 17.65 -2.96
C LEU A 455 -50.91 16.41 -2.77
N ALA A 456 -49.63 16.61 -2.49
CA ALA A 456 -48.67 15.54 -2.21
C ALA A 456 -49.05 14.71 -0.99
N HIS A 457 -49.50 15.34 0.11
CA HIS A 457 -50.00 14.63 1.29
C HIS A 457 -51.31 13.89 1.00
N SER A 458 -52.23 14.50 0.23
CA SER A 458 -53.50 13.87 -0.12
C SER A 458 -53.32 12.63 -1.02
N HIS A 459 -52.25 12.62 -1.82
CA HIS A 459 -51.92 11.52 -2.73
C HIS A 459 -50.77 10.64 -2.23
N GLU A 460 -50.22 10.90 -1.04
CA GLU A 460 -49.18 10.07 -0.41
C GLU A 460 -49.55 8.57 -0.39
N PRO A 461 -50.78 8.13 -0.03
CA PRO A 461 -51.10 6.72 -0.05
C PRO A 461 -51.13 6.13 -1.46
N LEU A 462 -51.51 6.92 -2.48
CA LEU A 462 -51.53 6.49 -3.87
C LEU A 462 -50.10 6.42 -4.44
N ILE A 463 -49.26 7.41 -4.12
CA ILE A 463 -47.85 7.44 -4.50
C ILE A 463 -47.11 6.29 -3.81
N SER A 464 -47.32 6.10 -2.51
CA SER A 464 -46.72 5.02 -1.72
C SER A 464 -47.12 3.63 -2.25
N THR A 465 -48.39 3.41 -2.61
CA THR A 465 -48.82 2.15 -3.24
C THR A 465 -48.23 1.95 -4.63
N VAL A 466 -48.05 3.01 -5.42
CA VAL A 466 -47.39 2.95 -6.73
C VAL A 466 -45.90 2.62 -6.60
N TYR A 467 -45.20 3.18 -5.61
CA TYR A 467 -43.79 2.85 -5.33
C TYR A 467 -43.61 1.47 -4.69
N ALA A 468 -44.52 1.06 -3.80
CA ALA A 468 -44.50 -0.26 -3.17
C ALA A 468 -44.69 -1.41 -4.19
N ASN A 469 -45.37 -1.13 -5.30
CA ASN A 469 -45.56 -2.08 -6.40
C ASN A 469 -44.57 -1.86 -7.57
N SER A 470 -43.59 -0.96 -7.42
CA SER A 470 -42.54 -0.75 -8.41
C SER A 470 -41.52 -1.91 -8.33
N PRO A 471 -41.06 -2.46 -9.47
CA PRO A 471 -40.14 -3.61 -9.48
C PRO A 471 -38.77 -3.31 -8.84
N VAL A 472 -38.40 -2.04 -8.67
CA VAL A 472 -37.19 -1.63 -7.95
C VAL A 472 -37.47 -0.34 -7.18
N ASN A 473 -37.12 -0.32 -5.89
CA ASN A 473 -37.37 0.79 -4.94
C ASN A 473 -36.68 2.13 -5.32
N THR A 474 -35.83 2.11 -6.36
CA THR A 474 -35.10 3.28 -6.88
C THR A 474 -35.49 3.64 -8.32
N SER A 475 -36.38 2.87 -8.96
CA SER A 475 -36.83 3.18 -10.33
C SER A 475 -38.10 4.05 -10.29
N PRO A 476 -38.19 5.11 -11.12
CA PRO A 476 -39.39 5.92 -11.19
C PRO A 476 -40.58 5.01 -11.56
N PRO A 477 -41.74 5.15 -10.89
CA PRO A 477 -42.92 4.41 -11.30
C PRO A 477 -43.18 4.74 -12.77
N PHE A 478 -43.54 3.73 -13.55
CA PHE A 478 -43.65 3.80 -15.02
C PHE A 478 -42.33 3.82 -15.80
N ALA A 479 -41.20 3.43 -15.19
CA ALA A 479 -40.00 3.13 -15.97
C ALA A 479 -40.33 2.10 -17.08
N PRO A 480 -39.92 2.33 -18.33
CA PRO A 480 -40.17 1.40 -19.41
C PRO A 480 -39.56 0.03 -19.06
N GLY A 481 -40.22 -1.06 -19.47
CA GLY A 481 -39.76 -2.41 -19.16
C GLY A 481 -38.31 -2.67 -19.59
N PRO A 482 -37.62 -3.68 -19.02
CA PRO A 482 -36.19 -3.92 -19.25
C PRO A 482 -35.84 -4.10 -20.73
N ASP A 483 -36.79 -4.59 -21.54
CA ASP A 483 -36.59 -4.74 -22.99
C ASP A 483 -36.65 -3.40 -23.74
N LEU A 484 -37.52 -2.49 -23.31
CA LEU A 484 -37.57 -1.12 -23.83
C LEU A 484 -36.34 -0.32 -23.40
N GLN A 485 -35.85 -0.48 -22.17
CA GLN A 485 -34.59 0.12 -21.72
C GLN A 485 -33.38 -0.40 -22.51
N LYS A 486 -33.33 -1.71 -22.80
CA LYS A 486 -32.31 -2.29 -23.68
C LYS A 486 -32.40 -1.73 -25.10
N LEU A 487 -33.61 -1.53 -25.61
CA LEU A 487 -33.84 -0.94 -26.92
C LEU A 487 -33.38 0.52 -26.95
N GLU A 488 -33.75 1.32 -25.95
CA GLU A 488 -33.34 2.72 -25.80
C GLU A 488 -31.82 2.85 -25.69
N LYS A 489 -31.17 2.00 -24.90
CA LYS A 489 -29.70 1.98 -24.81
C LYS A 489 -29.06 1.64 -26.15
N ARG A 490 -29.64 0.69 -26.91
CA ARG A 490 -29.16 0.34 -28.26
C ARG A 490 -29.37 1.47 -29.27
N THR A 491 -30.52 2.14 -29.24
CA THR A 491 -30.81 3.25 -30.15
C THR A 491 -29.90 4.43 -29.86
N ARG A 492 -29.69 4.77 -28.57
CA ARG A 492 -28.76 5.82 -28.13
C ARG A 492 -27.31 5.52 -28.51
N GLN A 493 -26.83 4.30 -28.28
CA GLN A 493 -25.49 3.89 -28.74
C GLN A 493 -25.35 3.96 -30.26
N ARG A 494 -26.42 3.66 -31.00
CA ARG A 494 -26.41 3.72 -32.47
C ARG A 494 -26.46 5.17 -32.97
N SER A 495 -27.22 6.05 -32.34
CA SER A 495 -27.25 7.48 -32.66
C SER A 495 -25.90 8.13 -32.37
N GLU A 496 -25.26 7.81 -31.24
CA GLU A 496 -23.92 8.30 -30.89
C GLU A 496 -22.86 7.83 -31.90
N ARG A 497 -22.90 6.55 -32.32
CA ARG A 497 -22.00 6.04 -33.37
C ARG A 497 -22.22 6.73 -34.71
N LEU A 498 -23.47 6.97 -35.10
CA LEU A 498 -23.81 7.70 -36.33
C LEU A 498 -23.33 9.15 -36.25
N TYR A 499 -23.54 9.82 -35.12
CA TYR A 499 -23.07 11.18 -34.89
C TYR A 499 -21.54 11.25 -34.95
N ALA A 500 -20.83 10.32 -34.30
CA ALA A 500 -19.38 10.23 -34.37
C ALA A 500 -18.88 9.98 -35.81
N ALA A 501 -19.57 9.14 -36.58
CA ALA A 501 -19.26 8.93 -37.99
C ALA A 501 -19.53 10.19 -38.83
N MET A 502 -20.62 10.91 -38.58
CA MET A 502 -20.94 12.19 -39.23
C MET A 502 -19.88 13.25 -38.94
N VAL A 503 -19.44 13.39 -37.68
CA VAL A 503 -18.36 14.32 -37.30
C VAL A 503 -17.03 13.93 -37.97
N LYS A 504 -16.71 12.63 -38.06
CA LYS A 504 -15.54 12.15 -38.81
C LYS A 504 -15.63 12.49 -40.30
N LEU A 505 -16.82 12.33 -40.89
CA LEU A 505 -17.07 12.66 -42.29
C LEU A 505 -16.98 14.17 -42.55
N GLN A 506 -17.44 14.99 -41.59
CA GLN A 506 -17.36 16.45 -41.66
C GLN A 506 -15.93 16.97 -41.49
N LYS A 507 -15.10 16.28 -40.70
CA LYS A 507 -13.68 16.62 -40.49
C LYS A 507 -12.76 16.10 -41.58
N ALA A 508 -13.11 15.00 -42.25
CA ALA A 508 -12.42 14.59 -43.46
C ALA A 508 -12.69 15.67 -44.52
N GLN A 509 -11.65 16.36 -45.00
CA GLN A 509 -11.79 17.28 -46.13
C GLN A 509 -12.24 16.46 -47.35
N ILE A 510 -13.55 16.46 -47.62
CA ILE A 510 -14.15 15.74 -48.73
C ILE A 510 -13.61 16.39 -50.00
N ASN A 511 -12.80 15.65 -50.73
CA ASN A 511 -12.22 16.06 -52.00
C ASN A 511 -13.37 16.41 -52.97
N ASP A 512 -13.24 17.45 -53.80
CA ASP A 512 -14.34 17.95 -54.64
C ASP A 512 -14.96 16.88 -55.55
N ARG A 513 -14.17 15.88 -55.92
CA ARG A 513 -14.62 14.70 -56.68
C ARG A 513 -15.62 13.85 -55.92
N ASP A 514 -15.39 13.63 -54.63
CA ASP A 514 -16.27 12.83 -53.78
C ASP A 514 -17.52 13.63 -53.40
N ARG A 515 -17.41 14.96 -53.27
CA ARG A 515 -18.56 15.85 -53.09
C ARG A 515 -19.55 15.77 -54.26
N ARG A 516 -19.05 15.71 -55.51
CA ARG A 516 -19.89 15.53 -56.71
C ARG A 516 -20.54 14.15 -56.79
N LYS A 517 -19.85 13.09 -56.37
CA LYS A 517 -20.44 11.75 -56.28
C LYS A 517 -21.52 11.67 -55.22
N LEU A 518 -21.30 12.31 -54.07
CA LEU A 518 -22.25 12.33 -52.97
C LEU A 518 -23.49 13.16 -53.33
N SER A 519 -23.34 14.28 -54.05
CA SER A 519 -24.49 15.03 -54.58
C SER A 519 -25.25 14.26 -55.67
N ALA A 520 -24.55 13.51 -56.53
CA ALA A 520 -25.20 12.65 -57.53
C ALA A 520 -25.98 11.51 -56.87
N PHE A 521 -25.42 10.90 -55.82
CA PHE A 521 -26.08 9.87 -55.03
C PHE A 521 -27.31 10.40 -54.28
N VAL A 522 -27.21 11.56 -53.62
CA VAL A 522 -28.36 12.17 -52.93
C VAL A 522 -29.47 12.50 -53.93
N GLY A 523 -29.13 13.05 -55.10
CA GLY A 523 -30.11 13.35 -56.15
C GLY A 523 -30.74 12.14 -56.83
N GLU A 524 -30.21 10.94 -56.63
CA GLU A 524 -30.80 9.68 -57.13
C GLU A 524 -31.77 9.06 -56.11
N TRP A 525 -31.71 9.49 -54.84
CA TRP A 525 -32.50 8.94 -53.72
C TRP A 525 -33.54 9.92 -53.13
N THR A 526 -33.45 11.21 -53.46
CA THR A 526 -34.52 12.21 -53.29
C THR A 526 -35.30 12.34 -54.58
#